data_AF-A0A3L6JEI9-F1
#
_entry.id   AF-A0A3L6JEI9-F1
#
_cell.length_a   1.000
_cell.length_b   1.000
_cell.length_c   1.000
_cell.angle_alpha   90.00
_cell.angle_beta   90.00
_cell.angle_gamma   90.00
#
_symmetry.space_group_name_H-M   'P 1'
#
loop_
_entity.id
_entity.type
_entity.pdbx_description
1 polymer ?
#
loop_
_entity_poly.entity_id
_entity_poly.type
_entity_poly.pdbx_seq_one_letter_code
_entity_poly.pdbx_strand_id
1 'polypeptide(L)'
;MRVAIQGESIPYPIAVLRGKLRLSGVPYLETEEIISEVLATSSKRPPTEQTVTKLVRDRVKSHHSAALPRFDILIKYDLSRSADRALPPVVLVLEGASATGKSMLSLPMILNLAATRVIGTDTIRQVLRAVYSERDHPELYCHTYQAYEYRQVGPKELSPIVRGYLAQCELIEPVVRDLVERIAQEGADAVIEGVHIRPGTLKGLSAGVIEAVVEPGEDSHRAMFMTKHAAAKLRTVSGDHATREREFQATRLIQEYLVDMARRAGVHILQLSDYDQAEKDMCNLVVESAKRIIEMGGK
;
A
#
# COMPACT_ATOMS: atom_id res chain seq x y z
N MET A 1 -14.23 23.13 7.92
CA MET A 1 -13.57 24.41 7.55
C MET A 1 -13.65 24.60 6.04
N ARG A 2 -13.75 25.84 5.57
CA ARG A 2 -13.62 26.20 4.15
C ARG A 2 -12.29 26.91 3.95
N VAL A 3 -11.68 26.77 2.78
CA VAL A 3 -10.48 27.52 2.38
C VAL A 3 -10.73 28.34 1.14
N ALA A 4 -10.01 29.44 0.99
CA ALA A 4 -9.99 30.24 -0.22
C ALA A 4 -8.91 29.69 -1.18
N ILE A 5 -9.33 29.19 -2.34
CA ILE A 5 -8.46 28.70 -3.41
C ILE A 5 -8.90 29.38 -4.71
N GLN A 6 -7.98 30.08 -5.37
CA GLN A 6 -8.23 30.80 -6.63
C GLN A 6 -9.46 31.74 -6.60
N GLY A 7 -9.71 32.36 -5.44
CA GLY A 7 -10.85 33.28 -5.25
C GLY A 7 -12.16 32.58 -4.86
N GLU A 8 -12.23 31.26 -4.95
CA GLU A 8 -13.38 30.47 -4.55
C GLU A 8 -13.25 29.96 -3.11
N SER A 9 -14.38 29.91 -2.40
CA SER A 9 -14.44 29.26 -1.10
C SER A 9 -14.89 27.83 -1.29
N ILE A 10 -14.04 26.85 -0.98
CA ILE A 10 -14.38 25.41 -1.09
C ILE A 10 -14.22 24.68 0.24
N PRO A 11 -14.94 23.56 0.47
CA PRO A 11 -14.69 22.69 1.61
C PRO A 11 -13.24 22.19 1.60
N TYR A 12 -12.52 22.35 2.72
CA TYR A 12 -11.14 21.86 2.81
C TYR A 12 -11.12 20.36 3.09
N PRO A 13 -10.34 19.55 2.34
CA PRO A 13 -10.28 18.11 2.54
C PRO A 13 -9.46 17.75 3.79
N ILE A 14 -10.13 17.75 4.96
CA ILE A 14 -9.49 17.46 6.26
C ILE A 14 -8.79 16.09 6.28
N ALA A 15 -9.27 15.12 5.49
CA ALA A 15 -8.64 13.81 5.37
C ALA A 15 -7.18 13.89 4.90
N VAL A 16 -6.85 14.80 3.96
CA VAL A 16 -5.48 15.01 3.47
C VAL A 16 -4.58 15.54 4.59
N LEU A 17 -5.11 16.47 5.38
CA LEU A 17 -4.37 17.04 6.51
C LEU A 17 -4.10 16.00 7.60
N ARG A 18 -5.13 15.22 7.96
CA ARG A 18 -5.02 14.10 8.89
C ARG A 18 -3.96 13.11 8.44
N GLY A 19 -3.99 12.76 7.15
CA GLY A 19 -3.03 11.82 6.59
C GLY A 19 -1.59 12.29 6.71
N LYS A 20 -1.31 13.57 6.41
CA LYS A 20 0.02 14.17 6.59
C LYS A 20 0.50 14.14 8.04
N LEU A 21 -0.37 14.44 9.00
CA LEU A 21 -0.04 14.37 10.43
C LEU A 21 0.36 12.94 10.81
N ARG A 22 -0.42 11.94 10.39
CA ARG A 22 -0.12 10.52 10.62
C ARG A 22 1.18 10.07 9.94
N LEU A 23 1.39 10.39 8.66
CA LEU A 23 2.64 10.10 7.94
C LEU A 23 3.88 10.73 8.60
N SER A 24 3.71 11.93 9.18
CA SER A 24 4.78 12.63 9.90
C SER A 24 5.12 12.00 11.26
N GLY A 25 4.31 11.05 11.73
CA GLY A 25 4.53 10.32 12.98
C GLY A 25 3.71 10.80 14.16
N VAL A 26 2.78 11.75 13.97
CA VAL A 26 1.89 12.21 15.04
C VAL A 26 0.93 11.09 15.44
N PRO A 27 0.82 10.75 16.75
CA PRO A 27 -0.15 9.78 17.25
C PRO A 27 -1.60 10.12 16.89
N TYR A 28 -2.49 9.12 16.92
CA TYR A 28 -3.89 9.32 16.50
C TYR A 28 -4.62 10.37 17.35
N LEU A 29 -4.48 10.30 18.68
CA LEU A 29 -5.14 11.24 19.59
C LEU A 29 -4.66 12.68 19.35
N GLU A 30 -3.35 12.90 19.33
CA GLU A 30 -2.76 14.22 19.04
C GLU A 30 -3.13 14.73 17.63
N THR A 31 -3.30 13.83 16.66
CA THR A 31 -3.78 14.20 15.33
C THR A 31 -5.18 14.81 15.38
N GLU A 32 -6.11 14.18 16.11
CA GLU A 32 -7.47 14.72 16.26
C GLU A 32 -7.51 16.00 17.11
N GLU A 33 -6.65 16.13 18.12
CA GLU A 33 -6.51 17.36 18.90
C GLU A 33 -6.04 18.53 18.01
N ILE A 34 -4.98 18.33 17.23
CA ILE A 34 -4.47 19.31 16.27
C ILE A 34 -5.57 19.71 15.27
N ILE A 35 -6.28 18.73 14.70
CA ILE A 35 -7.37 19.00 13.75
C ILE A 35 -8.49 19.81 14.41
N SER A 36 -8.88 19.44 15.63
CA SER A 36 -9.92 20.14 16.39
C SER A 36 -9.54 21.60 16.65
N GLU A 37 -8.31 21.87 17.09
CA GLU A 37 -7.81 23.23 17.33
C GLU A 37 -7.74 24.06 16.04
N VAL A 38 -7.32 23.46 14.93
CA VAL A 38 -7.29 24.11 13.61
C VAL A 38 -8.71 24.47 13.17
N LEU A 39 -9.67 23.56 13.35
CA LEU A 39 -11.07 23.79 13.00
C LEU A 39 -11.75 24.82 13.91
N ALA A 40 -11.38 24.87 15.19
CA ALA A 40 -11.89 25.85 16.16
C ALA A 40 -11.34 27.27 15.91
N THR A 41 -10.27 27.41 15.13
CA THR A 41 -9.68 28.70 14.80
C THR A 41 -10.61 29.45 13.83
N SER A 42 -11.50 30.28 14.40
CA SER A 42 -12.44 31.11 13.65
C SER A 42 -11.73 32.29 12.96
N SER A 43 -12.14 32.58 11.73
CA SER A 43 -11.71 33.76 10.98
C SER A 43 -12.89 34.39 10.24
N LYS A 44 -12.90 35.72 10.13
CA LYS A 44 -13.97 36.48 9.45
C LYS A 44 -14.08 36.15 7.94
N ARG A 45 -13.01 35.64 7.34
CA ARG A 45 -12.94 35.22 5.94
C ARG A 45 -12.29 33.83 5.88
N PRO A 46 -12.69 32.95 4.93
CA PRO A 46 -12.04 31.66 4.75
C PRO A 46 -10.51 31.81 4.61
N PRO A 47 -9.71 31.08 5.41
CA PRO A 47 -8.25 31.17 5.34
C PRO A 47 -7.73 30.62 4.00
N THR A 48 -6.55 31.08 3.60
CA THR A 48 -5.81 30.48 2.48
C THR A 48 -5.19 29.16 2.90
N GLU A 49 -4.83 28.31 1.93
CA GLU A 49 -4.11 27.07 2.20
C GLU A 49 -2.78 27.29 2.95
N GLN A 50 -2.02 28.34 2.58
CA GLN A 50 -0.79 28.70 3.27
C GLN A 50 -1.03 29.07 4.74
N THR A 51 -2.14 29.77 5.03
CA THR A 51 -2.53 30.11 6.40
C THR A 51 -2.86 28.86 7.21
N VAL A 52 -3.62 27.92 6.62
CA VAL A 52 -3.95 26.63 7.26
C VAL A 52 -2.69 25.81 7.54
N THR A 53 -1.80 25.68 6.55
CA THR A 53 -0.53 24.95 6.70
C THR A 53 0.33 25.55 7.81
N LYS A 54 0.44 26.88 7.90
CA LYS A 54 1.17 27.54 8.98
C LYS A 54 0.57 27.23 10.35
N LEU A 55 -0.76 27.34 10.47
CA LEU A 55 -1.46 27.04 11.72
C LEU A 55 -1.23 25.59 12.16
N VAL A 56 -1.36 24.64 11.24
CA VAL A 56 -1.14 23.21 11.53
C VAL A 56 0.30 22.99 11.96
N ARG A 57 1.26 23.56 11.25
CA ARG A 57 2.68 23.47 11.58
C ARG A 57 2.98 23.97 13.00
N ASP A 58 2.38 25.10 13.39
CA ASP A 58 2.50 25.63 14.75
C ASP A 58 1.89 24.66 15.79
N ARG A 59 0.76 24.02 15.49
CA ARG A 59 0.16 22.99 16.36
C ARG A 59 0.99 21.73 16.45
N VAL A 60 1.55 21.23 15.35
CA VAL A 60 2.51 20.10 15.35
C VAL A 60 3.70 20.43 16.23
N LYS A 61 4.24 21.66 16.15
CA LYS A 61 5.35 22.08 17.01
C LYS A 61 4.99 22.05 18.51
N SER A 62 3.76 22.42 18.86
CA SER A 62 3.28 22.43 20.25
C SER A 62 2.96 21.04 20.80
N HIS A 63 2.31 20.18 20.01
CA HIS A 63 1.83 18.87 20.44
C HIS A 63 2.88 17.77 20.24
N HIS A 64 3.58 17.76 19.10
CA HIS A 64 4.50 16.69 18.70
C HIS A 64 5.72 17.21 17.93
N SER A 65 6.57 17.99 18.59
CA SER A 65 7.72 18.65 17.94
C SER A 65 8.65 17.70 17.17
N ALA A 66 8.76 16.43 17.56
CA ALA A 66 9.55 15.41 16.87
C ALA A 66 9.05 15.09 15.45
N ALA A 67 7.75 15.28 15.15
CA ALA A 67 7.16 15.06 13.83
C ALA A 67 7.40 16.24 12.88
N LEU A 68 7.78 17.42 13.40
CA LEU A 68 7.87 18.65 12.61
C LEU A 68 8.80 18.55 11.39
N PRO A 69 10.00 17.94 11.46
CA PRO A 69 10.85 17.79 10.28
C PRO A 69 10.20 16.96 9.17
N ARG A 70 9.50 15.89 9.54
CA ARG A 70 8.82 14.99 8.60
C ARG A 70 7.59 15.66 8.01
N PHE A 71 6.85 16.41 8.83
CA PHE A 71 5.71 17.21 8.38
C PHE A 71 6.16 18.26 7.36
N ASP A 72 7.26 18.97 7.61
CA ASP A 72 7.81 19.97 6.69
C ASP A 72 8.24 19.35 5.35
N ILE A 73 8.81 18.13 5.36
CA ILE A 73 9.12 17.36 4.13
C ILE A 73 7.85 17.10 3.31
N LEU A 74 6.78 16.60 3.94
CA LEU A 74 5.51 16.29 3.26
C LEU A 74 4.84 17.54 2.69
N ILE A 75 4.90 18.66 3.41
CA ILE A 75 4.38 19.94 2.90
C ILE A 75 5.21 20.42 1.70
N LYS A 76 6.54 20.33 1.77
CA LYS A 76 7.41 20.69 0.66
C LYS A 76 7.16 19.80 -0.56
N TYR A 77 6.93 18.51 -0.37
CA TYR A 77 6.58 17.56 -1.42
C TYR A 77 5.32 18.00 -2.18
N ASP A 78 4.24 18.29 -1.45
CA ASP A 78 2.97 18.71 -2.04
C ASP A 78 3.06 20.04 -2.79
N LEU A 79 3.79 21.01 -2.21
CA LEU A 79 4.04 22.30 -2.88
C LEU A 79 4.84 22.09 -4.16
N SER A 80 5.83 21.20 -4.15
CA SER A 80 6.65 20.89 -5.32
C SER A 80 5.79 20.23 -6.40
N ARG A 81 4.94 19.25 -6.05
CA ARG A 81 4.00 18.60 -6.98
C ARG A 81 2.95 19.56 -7.55
N SER A 82 2.53 20.54 -6.76
CA SER A 82 1.59 21.56 -7.22
C SER A 82 2.23 22.52 -8.22
N ALA A 83 3.53 22.79 -8.07
CA ALA A 83 4.31 23.64 -8.97
C ALA A 83 4.76 22.91 -10.24
N ASP A 84 5.15 21.64 -10.12
CA ASP A 84 5.59 20.79 -11.22
C ASP A 84 4.81 19.48 -11.24
N ARG A 85 3.94 19.35 -12.24
CA ARG A 85 3.12 18.14 -12.45
C ARG A 85 3.94 16.93 -12.95
N ALA A 86 5.21 17.12 -13.31
CA ALA A 86 6.11 16.03 -13.66
C ALA A 86 6.61 15.26 -12.42
N LEU A 87 6.53 15.85 -11.23
CA LEU A 87 6.86 15.16 -10.00
C LEU A 87 5.83 14.05 -9.71
N PRO A 88 6.26 12.78 -9.55
CA PRO A 88 5.36 11.66 -9.47
C PRO A 88 4.57 11.62 -8.15
N PRO A 89 3.38 10.98 -8.13
CA PRO A 89 2.65 10.66 -6.90
C PRO A 89 3.31 9.51 -6.14
N VAL A 90 2.84 9.25 -4.91
CA VAL A 90 3.19 8.04 -4.17
C VAL A 90 2.25 6.89 -4.57
N VAL A 91 2.83 5.80 -5.05
CA VAL A 91 2.12 4.52 -5.25
C VAL A 91 2.74 3.49 -4.33
N LEU A 92 2.06 3.20 -3.22
CA LEU A 92 2.49 2.18 -2.26
C LEU A 92 1.98 0.81 -2.68
N VAL A 93 2.89 -0.14 -2.83
CA VAL A 93 2.60 -1.52 -3.25
C VAL A 93 2.97 -2.47 -2.11
N LEU A 94 1.96 -3.12 -1.54
CA LEU A 94 2.11 -4.10 -0.47
C LEU A 94 1.99 -5.52 -1.01
N GLU A 95 3.09 -6.25 -0.93
CA GLU A 95 3.26 -7.57 -1.52
C GLU A 95 3.32 -8.68 -0.46
N GLY A 96 2.97 -9.91 -0.85
CA GLY A 96 3.02 -11.07 0.03
C GLY A 96 1.90 -12.07 -0.19
N ALA A 97 2.11 -13.31 0.24
CA ALA A 97 1.19 -14.43 0.11
C ALA A 97 -0.12 -14.23 0.88
N SER A 98 -1.06 -15.17 0.74
CA SER A 98 -2.33 -15.11 1.49
C SER A 98 -2.07 -15.07 3.00
N ALA A 99 -2.87 -14.28 3.72
CA ALA A 99 -2.84 -14.16 5.18
C ALA A 99 -1.54 -13.62 5.80
N THR A 100 -0.79 -12.77 5.07
CA THR A 100 0.40 -12.10 5.61
C THR A 100 0.11 -10.78 6.35
N GLY A 101 -1.13 -10.31 6.41
CA GLY A 101 -1.52 -9.05 7.07
C GLY A 101 -1.58 -7.80 6.17
N LYS A 102 -1.25 -7.92 4.87
CA LYS A 102 -1.26 -6.81 3.89
C LYS A 102 -2.53 -5.98 3.88
N SER A 103 -3.70 -6.62 3.76
CA SER A 103 -4.97 -5.90 3.68
C SER A 103 -5.22 -5.08 4.95
N MET A 104 -4.85 -5.58 6.13
CA MET A 104 -4.97 -4.81 7.38
C MET A 104 -3.99 -3.64 7.44
N LEU A 105 -2.76 -3.82 6.97
CA LEU A 105 -1.75 -2.75 6.87
C LEU A 105 -2.10 -1.70 5.81
N SER A 106 -2.82 -2.07 4.74
CA SER A 106 -3.25 -1.12 3.71
C SER A 106 -4.27 -0.11 4.23
N LEU A 107 -5.13 -0.47 5.20
CA LEU A 107 -6.20 0.39 5.70
C LEU A 107 -5.70 1.72 6.27
N PRO A 108 -4.76 1.75 7.24
CA PRO A 108 -4.21 3.02 7.70
C PRO A 108 -3.47 3.76 6.59
N MET A 109 -2.78 3.06 5.68
CA MET A 109 -2.05 3.70 4.59
C MET A 109 -2.95 4.38 3.55
N ILE A 110 -4.13 3.83 3.27
CA ILE A 110 -5.15 4.47 2.43
C ILE A 110 -5.55 5.82 3.02
N LEU A 111 -5.78 5.88 4.34
CA LEU A 111 -6.14 7.10 5.05
C LEU A 111 -4.95 8.07 5.14
N ASN A 112 -3.77 7.56 5.46
CA ASN A 112 -2.56 8.34 5.67
C ASN A 112 -2.08 9.02 4.37
N LEU A 113 -2.18 8.33 3.23
CA LEU A 113 -1.90 8.89 1.91
C LEU A 113 -3.08 9.70 1.35
N ALA A 114 -4.26 9.65 1.97
CA ALA A 114 -5.53 10.07 1.38
C ALA A 114 -5.69 9.52 -0.05
N ALA A 115 -5.32 8.25 -0.23
CA ALA A 115 -5.20 7.60 -1.53
C ALA A 115 -6.56 7.57 -2.23
N THR A 116 -6.57 8.01 -3.49
CA THR A 116 -7.79 8.02 -4.32
C THR A 116 -7.96 6.73 -5.11
N ARG A 117 -6.90 5.91 -5.18
CA ARG A 117 -6.88 4.61 -5.86
C ARG A 117 -6.49 3.53 -4.87
N VAL A 118 -7.35 2.52 -4.73
CA VAL A 118 -7.12 1.35 -3.87
C VAL A 118 -7.39 0.11 -4.69
N ILE A 119 -6.37 -0.72 -4.89
CA ILE A 119 -6.45 -1.86 -5.82
C ILE A 119 -5.92 -3.13 -5.15
N GLY A 120 -6.75 -4.17 -5.14
CA GLY A 120 -6.33 -5.53 -4.80
C GLY A 120 -6.00 -6.32 -6.07
N THR A 121 -4.86 -7.02 -6.11
CA THR A 121 -4.52 -7.89 -7.25
C THR A 121 -5.52 -9.04 -7.43
N ASP A 122 -6.16 -9.50 -6.35
CA ASP A 122 -7.27 -10.45 -6.43
C ASP A 122 -8.49 -9.89 -7.16
N THR A 123 -8.76 -8.58 -7.06
CA THR A 123 -9.82 -7.93 -7.83
C THR A 123 -9.53 -7.98 -9.32
N ILE A 124 -8.27 -7.75 -9.72
CA ILE A 124 -7.83 -7.87 -11.11
C ILE A 124 -8.02 -9.32 -11.59
N ARG A 125 -7.64 -10.31 -10.78
CA ARG A 125 -7.90 -11.72 -11.08
C ARG A 125 -9.39 -12.00 -11.33
N GLN A 126 -10.29 -11.44 -10.51
CA GLN A 126 -11.74 -11.58 -10.75
C GLN A 126 -12.21 -10.94 -12.06
N VAL A 127 -11.67 -9.78 -12.42
CA VAL A 127 -11.97 -9.14 -13.71
C VAL A 127 -11.48 -10.01 -14.86
N LEU A 128 -10.29 -10.60 -14.76
CA LEU A 128 -9.76 -11.50 -15.79
C LEU A 128 -10.61 -12.77 -15.96
N ARG A 129 -11.26 -13.28 -14.90
CA ARG A 129 -12.22 -14.40 -14.99
C ARG A 129 -13.51 -14.07 -15.74
N ALA A 130 -13.79 -12.79 -16.00
CA ALA A 130 -14.90 -12.38 -16.86
C ALA A 130 -14.51 -12.36 -18.36
N VAL A 131 -13.20 -12.35 -18.65
CA VAL A 131 -12.65 -12.28 -20.01
C VAL A 131 -12.15 -13.64 -20.47
N TYR A 132 -11.48 -14.38 -19.59
CA TYR A 132 -10.94 -15.71 -19.85
C TYR A 132 -11.87 -16.80 -19.34
N SER A 133 -11.89 -17.95 -20.01
CA SER A 133 -12.68 -19.11 -19.57
C SER A 133 -11.89 -19.99 -18.59
N GLU A 134 -12.60 -20.66 -17.67
CA GLU A 134 -11.99 -21.63 -16.76
C GLU A 134 -11.34 -22.81 -17.49
N ARG A 135 -11.86 -23.17 -18.67
CA ARG A 135 -11.29 -24.26 -19.47
C ARG A 135 -9.90 -23.90 -20.00
N ASP A 136 -9.71 -22.66 -20.45
CA ASP A 136 -8.49 -22.24 -21.13
C ASP A 136 -7.46 -21.66 -20.13
N HIS A 137 -7.93 -21.05 -19.04
CA HIS A 137 -7.09 -20.49 -17.97
C HIS A 137 -7.55 -20.95 -16.57
N PRO A 138 -7.53 -22.26 -16.28
CA PRO A 138 -7.98 -22.82 -15.01
C PRO A 138 -7.21 -22.26 -13.80
N GLU A 139 -5.96 -21.85 -13.98
CA GLU A 139 -5.17 -21.23 -12.93
C GLU A 139 -5.81 -19.95 -12.38
N LEU A 140 -6.65 -19.22 -13.12
CA LEU A 140 -7.33 -18.02 -12.58
C LEU A 140 -8.44 -18.36 -11.58
N TYR A 141 -8.95 -19.59 -11.58
CA TYR A 141 -10.15 -20.03 -10.87
C TYR A 141 -9.86 -20.73 -9.52
N CYS A 142 -8.60 -20.82 -9.12
CA CYS A 142 -8.16 -21.38 -7.85
C CYS A 142 -7.41 -20.36 -6.98
N HIS A 143 -7.04 -20.73 -5.76
CA HIS A 143 -6.11 -19.93 -4.96
C HIS A 143 -4.67 -20.05 -5.50
N THR A 144 -3.82 -19.05 -5.23
CA THR A 144 -2.41 -19.07 -5.70
C THR A 144 -1.67 -20.33 -5.27
N TYR A 145 -1.91 -20.80 -4.05
CA TYR A 145 -1.30 -22.01 -3.48
C TYR A 145 -1.86 -23.32 -4.06
N GLN A 146 -2.88 -23.27 -4.92
CA GLN A 146 -3.47 -24.42 -5.64
C GLN A 146 -3.16 -24.39 -7.15
N ALA A 147 -2.64 -23.27 -7.67
CA ALA A 147 -2.46 -23.07 -9.12
C ALA A 147 -1.56 -24.13 -9.79
N TYR A 148 -0.65 -24.72 -9.03
CA TYR A 148 0.27 -25.76 -9.49
C TYR A 148 -0.43 -27.03 -9.99
N GLU A 149 -1.67 -27.28 -9.56
CA GLU A 149 -2.48 -28.42 -10.00
C GLU A 149 -2.96 -28.26 -11.45
N TYR A 150 -2.97 -27.03 -11.96
CA TYR A 150 -3.55 -26.69 -13.26
C TYR A 150 -2.49 -26.27 -14.29
N ARG A 151 -1.59 -25.37 -13.91
CA ARG A 151 -0.55 -24.85 -14.80
C ARG A 151 0.71 -24.52 -14.04
N GLN A 152 1.87 -24.74 -14.63
CA GLN A 152 3.17 -24.47 -14.02
C GLN A 152 4.13 -23.86 -15.05
N VAL A 153 4.69 -22.69 -14.76
CA VAL A 153 5.63 -21.97 -15.64
C VAL A 153 6.91 -21.59 -14.90
N GLY A 154 7.91 -21.07 -15.62
CA GLY A 154 9.19 -20.66 -15.06
C GLY A 154 10.20 -21.81 -14.87
N PRO A 155 11.34 -21.52 -14.20
CA PRO A 155 12.46 -22.46 -14.04
C PRO A 155 12.05 -23.77 -13.36
N LYS A 156 12.58 -24.90 -13.85
CA LYS A 156 12.20 -26.24 -13.37
C LYS A 156 12.73 -26.56 -11.97
N GLU A 157 13.71 -25.79 -11.50
CA GLU A 157 14.35 -25.90 -10.20
C GLU A 157 13.45 -25.37 -9.08
N LEU A 158 12.47 -24.53 -9.42
CA LEU A 158 11.48 -24.04 -8.46
C LEU A 158 10.46 -25.13 -8.14
N SER A 159 9.93 -25.10 -6.92
CA SER A 159 8.87 -26.02 -6.52
C SER A 159 7.65 -25.90 -7.44
N PRO A 160 6.89 -26.99 -7.68
CA PRO A 160 5.66 -26.93 -8.47
C PRO A 160 4.69 -25.86 -7.97
N ILE A 161 4.59 -25.70 -6.65
CA ILE A 161 3.75 -24.69 -5.98
C ILE A 161 4.12 -23.27 -6.44
N VAL A 162 5.41 -22.92 -6.39
CA VAL A 162 5.89 -21.61 -6.86
C VAL A 162 5.67 -21.48 -8.36
N ARG A 163 5.95 -22.51 -9.15
CA ARG A 163 5.72 -22.49 -10.61
C ARG A 163 4.25 -22.30 -10.98
N GLY A 164 3.32 -22.81 -10.18
CA GLY A 164 1.89 -22.56 -10.34
C GLY A 164 1.49 -21.14 -9.98
N TYR A 165 2.00 -20.62 -8.87
CA TYR A 165 1.87 -19.21 -8.52
C TYR A 165 2.38 -18.29 -9.65
N LEU A 166 3.53 -18.61 -10.25
CA LEU A 166 4.06 -17.86 -11.39
C LEU A 166 3.14 -17.92 -12.62
N ALA A 167 2.38 -19.00 -12.82
CA ALA A 167 1.43 -19.12 -13.92
C ALA A 167 0.27 -18.14 -13.77
N GLN A 168 -0.23 -17.92 -12.54
CA GLN A 168 -1.20 -16.85 -12.29
C GLN A 168 -0.57 -15.46 -12.48
N CYS A 169 0.68 -15.25 -12.03
CA CYS A 169 1.34 -13.94 -12.16
C CYS A 169 1.57 -13.54 -13.62
N GLU A 170 1.88 -14.49 -14.50
CA GLU A 170 2.08 -14.24 -15.94
C GLU A 170 0.86 -13.55 -16.59
N LEU A 171 -0.35 -13.81 -16.08
CA LEU A 171 -1.58 -13.21 -16.57
C LEU A 171 -1.95 -11.89 -15.86
N ILE A 172 -1.64 -11.78 -14.56
CA ILE A 172 -2.13 -10.69 -13.71
C ILE A 172 -1.11 -9.55 -13.59
N GLU A 173 0.18 -9.86 -13.43
CA GLU A 173 1.23 -8.87 -13.19
C GLU A 173 1.34 -7.82 -14.31
N PRO A 174 1.25 -8.16 -15.62
CA PRO A 174 1.27 -7.15 -16.69
C PRO A 174 0.15 -6.12 -16.56
N VAL A 175 -1.06 -6.56 -16.17
CA VAL A 175 -2.21 -5.66 -15.98
C VAL A 175 -1.99 -4.74 -14.77
N VAL A 176 -1.40 -5.27 -13.69
CA VAL A 176 -1.05 -4.45 -12.51
C VAL A 176 -0.01 -3.40 -12.88
N ARG A 177 1.01 -3.78 -13.66
CA ARG A 177 2.06 -2.87 -14.13
C ARG A 177 1.50 -1.72 -14.95
N ASP A 178 0.67 -2.02 -15.96
CA ASP A 178 0.03 -1.00 -16.79
C ASP A 178 -0.84 -0.04 -15.96
N LEU A 179 -1.54 -0.59 -14.96
CA LEU A 179 -2.35 0.20 -14.03
C LEU A 179 -1.49 1.12 -13.15
N VAL A 180 -0.36 0.64 -12.64
CA VAL A 180 0.61 1.45 -11.86
C VAL A 180 1.17 2.58 -12.70
N GLU A 181 1.63 2.29 -13.92
CA GLU A 181 2.15 3.31 -14.85
C GLU A 181 1.10 4.39 -15.10
N ARG A 182 -0.16 3.99 -15.36
CA ARG A 182 -1.25 4.92 -15.58
C ARG A 182 -1.59 5.76 -14.35
N ILE A 183 -1.62 5.17 -13.15
CA ILE A 183 -1.86 5.90 -11.91
C ILE A 183 -0.77 6.95 -11.68
N ALA A 184 0.48 6.58 -11.92
CA ALA A 184 1.61 7.51 -11.81
C ALA A 184 1.48 8.68 -12.80
N GLN A 185 1.09 8.41 -14.05
CA GLN A 185 0.84 9.44 -15.07
C GLN A 185 -0.36 10.34 -14.73
N GLU A 186 -1.41 9.79 -14.12
CA GLU A 186 -2.58 10.55 -13.65
C GLU A 186 -2.24 11.42 -12.43
N GLY A 187 -1.06 11.26 -11.82
CA GLY A 187 -0.64 12.01 -10.64
C GLY A 187 -1.44 11.65 -9.38
N ALA A 188 -2.01 10.44 -9.32
CA ALA A 188 -2.86 10.00 -8.21
C ALA A 188 -2.09 9.19 -7.17
N ASP A 189 -2.23 9.55 -5.90
CA ASP A 189 -1.70 8.72 -4.80
C ASP A 189 -2.54 7.45 -4.64
N ALA A 190 -1.87 6.31 -4.45
CA ALA A 190 -2.49 5.00 -4.53
C ALA A 190 -1.91 3.99 -3.53
N VAL A 191 -2.75 3.03 -3.15
CA VAL A 191 -2.37 1.82 -2.42
C VAL A 191 -2.78 0.61 -3.23
N ILE A 192 -1.81 -0.26 -3.52
CA ILE A 192 -2.00 -1.52 -4.24
C ILE A 192 -1.58 -2.65 -3.31
N GLU A 193 -2.37 -3.71 -3.22
CA GLU A 193 -2.02 -4.86 -2.38
C GLU A 193 -2.29 -6.21 -3.03
N GLY A 194 -1.44 -7.18 -2.72
CA GLY A 194 -1.71 -8.59 -2.97
C GLY A 194 -0.46 -9.42 -3.28
N VAL A 195 -0.69 -10.56 -3.93
CA VAL A 195 0.32 -11.62 -4.09
C VAL A 195 0.88 -11.72 -5.51
N HIS A 196 0.14 -11.22 -6.50
CA HIS A 196 0.45 -11.41 -7.93
C HIS A 196 1.46 -10.41 -8.50
N ILE A 197 2.19 -9.71 -7.63
CA ILE A 197 3.27 -8.79 -8.01
C ILE A 197 4.54 -9.45 -7.52
N ARG A 198 5.47 -9.73 -8.43
CA ARG A 198 6.79 -10.23 -8.03
C ARG A 198 7.66 -9.04 -7.59
N PRO A 199 8.32 -9.12 -6.44
CA PRO A 199 9.09 -8.01 -5.90
C PRO A 199 10.16 -7.53 -6.87
N GLY A 200 10.16 -6.23 -7.13
CA GLY A 200 11.12 -5.53 -7.97
C GLY A 200 10.65 -5.35 -9.41
N THR A 201 9.51 -5.91 -9.80
CA THR A 201 9.00 -5.81 -11.17
C THR A 201 8.38 -4.45 -11.49
N LEU A 202 7.99 -3.68 -10.46
CA LEU A 202 7.47 -2.33 -10.61
C LEU A 202 8.55 -1.24 -10.45
N LYS A 203 9.81 -1.64 -10.19
CA LYS A 203 10.93 -0.71 -10.12
C LYS A 203 11.14 0.01 -11.44
N GLY A 204 11.37 1.31 -11.35
CA GLY A 204 11.69 2.14 -12.50
C GLY A 204 10.47 2.64 -13.29
N LEU A 205 9.24 2.20 -12.96
CA LEU A 205 8.03 2.75 -13.57
C LEU A 205 7.82 4.23 -13.22
N SER A 206 8.12 4.58 -11.98
CA SER A 206 8.10 5.95 -11.48
C SER A 206 8.92 6.04 -10.20
N ALA A 207 9.57 7.18 -9.94
CA ALA A 207 10.35 7.40 -8.72
C ALA A 207 9.49 7.37 -7.44
N GLY A 208 8.17 7.53 -7.56
CA GLY A 208 7.21 7.47 -6.46
C GLY A 208 6.58 6.10 -6.19
N VAL A 209 6.95 5.07 -6.96
CA VAL A 209 6.52 3.68 -6.68
C VAL A 209 7.36 3.12 -5.53
N ILE A 210 6.68 2.63 -4.49
CA ILE A 210 7.28 2.07 -3.29
C ILE A 210 6.78 0.62 -3.14
N GLU A 211 7.64 -0.35 -3.39
CA GLU A 211 7.35 -1.77 -3.17
C GLU A 211 7.80 -2.19 -1.75
N ALA A 212 6.95 -2.94 -1.05
CA ALA A 212 7.28 -3.57 0.22
C ALA A 212 6.61 -4.95 0.36
N VAL A 213 7.40 -5.97 0.68
CA VAL A 213 6.89 -7.31 1.00
C VAL A 213 6.59 -7.40 2.50
N VAL A 214 5.34 -7.69 2.85
CA VAL A 214 4.93 -7.92 4.24
C VAL A 214 5.28 -9.36 4.62
N GLU A 215 6.10 -9.51 5.66
CA GLU A 215 6.60 -10.79 6.16
C GLU A 215 6.30 -10.98 7.65
N PRO A 216 5.24 -11.71 8.01
CA PRO A 216 5.04 -12.18 9.39
C PRO A 216 5.93 -13.37 9.71
N GLY A 217 6.21 -13.56 11.01
CA GLY A 217 6.79 -14.82 11.49
C GLY A 217 5.89 -16.02 11.19
N GLU A 218 6.47 -17.21 11.00
CA GLU A 218 5.76 -18.39 10.52
C GLU A 218 4.56 -18.77 11.38
N ASP A 219 4.70 -18.78 12.72
CA ASP A 219 3.61 -19.09 13.64
C ASP A 219 2.44 -18.09 13.52
N SER A 220 2.75 -16.79 13.43
CA SER A 220 1.75 -15.74 13.23
C SER A 220 1.11 -15.85 11.85
N HIS A 221 1.87 -16.15 10.80
CA HIS A 221 1.37 -16.39 9.46
C HIS A 221 0.39 -17.57 9.45
N ARG A 222 0.77 -18.68 10.08
CA ARG A 222 -0.06 -19.88 10.23
C ARG A 222 -1.34 -19.56 10.97
N ALA A 223 -1.25 -18.90 12.12
CA ALA A 223 -2.41 -18.53 12.92
C ALA A 223 -3.39 -17.63 12.13
N MET A 224 -2.89 -16.61 11.44
CA MET A 224 -3.71 -15.75 10.57
C MET A 224 -4.32 -16.53 9.40
N PHE A 225 -3.57 -17.45 8.79
CA PHE A 225 -4.07 -18.27 7.69
C PHE A 225 -5.20 -19.20 8.15
N MET A 226 -5.03 -19.87 9.28
CA MET A 226 -6.01 -20.81 9.83
C MET A 226 -7.29 -20.10 10.28
N THR A 227 -7.16 -18.94 10.94
CA THR A 227 -8.29 -18.17 11.48
C THR A 227 -9.01 -17.32 10.42
N LYS A 228 -8.46 -17.19 9.21
CA LYS A 228 -9.05 -16.45 8.09
C LYS A 228 -10.53 -16.82 7.84
N HIS A 229 -10.95 -18.08 8.07
CA HIS A 229 -12.37 -18.47 7.95
C HIS A 229 -13.27 -17.88 9.02
N ALA A 230 -12.84 -17.93 10.28
CA ALA A 230 -13.60 -17.43 11.40
C ALA A 230 -13.74 -15.90 11.34
N ALA A 231 -12.68 -15.21 10.90
CA ALA A 231 -12.65 -13.75 10.80
C ALA A 231 -13.35 -13.20 9.55
N ALA A 232 -13.25 -13.88 8.39
CA ALA A 232 -13.72 -13.33 7.11
C ALA A 232 -15.09 -13.87 6.62
N LYS A 233 -15.72 -14.83 7.33
CA LYS A 233 -16.99 -15.49 6.92
C LYS A 233 -17.01 -15.98 5.46
N LEU A 234 -15.85 -16.36 4.89
CA LEU A 234 -15.72 -16.78 3.50
C LEU A 234 -16.19 -18.23 3.32
N ARG A 235 -17.10 -18.46 2.36
CA ARG A 235 -17.82 -19.73 2.09
C ARG A 235 -17.01 -20.82 1.36
N THR A 236 -15.81 -20.54 0.89
CA THR A 236 -15.13 -21.35 -0.16
C THR A 236 -13.99 -22.24 0.33
N VAL A 237 -13.94 -22.63 1.61
CA VAL A 237 -12.79 -23.39 2.11
C VAL A 237 -13.19 -24.61 2.92
N SER A 238 -12.46 -25.70 2.71
CA SER A 238 -12.65 -27.00 3.35
C SER A 238 -12.49 -26.90 4.87
N GLY A 239 -13.43 -27.49 5.62
CA GLY A 239 -13.36 -27.59 7.09
C GLY A 239 -12.35 -28.61 7.63
N ASP A 240 -11.63 -29.33 6.76
CA ASP A 240 -10.62 -30.31 7.16
C ASP A 240 -9.29 -29.64 7.54
N HIS A 241 -8.85 -29.85 8.79
CA HIS A 241 -7.64 -29.25 9.33
C HIS A 241 -6.36 -29.72 8.59
N ALA A 242 -6.28 -30.99 8.20
CA ALA A 242 -5.10 -31.53 7.53
C ALA A 242 -4.90 -30.93 6.14
N THR A 243 -5.98 -30.73 5.39
CA THR A 243 -5.96 -30.03 4.11
C THR A 243 -5.55 -28.57 4.28
N ARG A 244 -6.09 -27.87 5.28
CA ARG A 244 -5.73 -26.47 5.55
C ARG A 244 -4.25 -26.30 5.92
N GLU A 245 -3.70 -27.27 6.66
CA GLU A 245 -2.27 -27.27 6.96
C GLU A 245 -1.43 -27.39 5.67
N ARG A 246 -1.79 -28.30 4.75
CA ARG A 246 -1.10 -28.42 3.47
C ARG A 246 -1.19 -27.15 2.62
N GLU A 247 -2.36 -26.50 2.59
CA GLU A 247 -2.54 -25.21 1.92
C GLU A 247 -1.70 -24.10 2.54
N PHE A 248 -1.55 -24.10 3.87
CA PHE A 248 -0.67 -23.16 4.56
C PHE A 248 0.79 -23.39 4.16
N GLN A 249 1.27 -24.63 4.16
CA GLN A 249 2.64 -24.96 3.74
C GLN A 249 2.91 -24.51 2.30
N ALA A 250 1.96 -24.72 1.39
CA ALA A 250 2.05 -24.21 0.03
C ALA A 250 2.06 -22.66 -0.03
N THR A 251 1.24 -22.00 0.78
CA THR A 251 1.24 -20.54 0.93
C THR A 251 2.57 -20.02 1.46
N ARG A 252 3.17 -20.71 2.43
CA ARG A 252 4.46 -20.34 3.03
C ARG A 252 5.61 -20.47 2.03
N LEU A 253 5.63 -21.51 1.20
CA LEU A 253 6.61 -21.64 0.11
C LEU A 253 6.53 -20.48 -0.90
N ILE A 254 5.32 -20.00 -1.22
CA ILE A 254 5.15 -18.80 -2.06
C ILE A 254 5.69 -17.56 -1.34
N GLN A 255 5.43 -17.43 -0.03
CA GLN A 255 5.93 -16.30 0.75
C GLN A 255 7.46 -16.28 0.82
N GLU A 256 8.10 -17.42 1.07
CA GLU A 256 9.57 -17.53 1.08
C GLU A 256 10.17 -17.13 -0.27
N TYR A 257 9.55 -17.57 -1.37
CA TYR A 257 9.93 -17.15 -2.71
C TYR A 257 9.83 -15.63 -2.90
N LEU A 258 8.74 -14.99 -2.45
CA LEU A 258 8.59 -13.53 -2.50
C LEU A 258 9.66 -12.82 -1.67
N VAL A 259 9.91 -13.27 -0.44
CA VAL A 259 10.94 -12.68 0.42
C VAL A 259 12.33 -12.79 -0.23
N ASP A 260 12.66 -13.93 -0.85
CA ASP A 260 13.93 -14.10 -1.57
C ASP A 260 14.05 -13.20 -2.80
N MET A 261 12.96 -13.04 -3.56
CA MET A 261 12.89 -12.08 -4.67
C MET A 261 13.12 -10.65 -4.17
N ALA A 262 12.50 -10.26 -3.06
CA ALA A 262 12.67 -8.94 -2.48
C ALA A 262 14.11 -8.67 -2.05
N ARG A 263 14.77 -9.65 -1.41
CA ARG A 263 16.21 -9.57 -1.06
C ARG A 263 17.07 -9.33 -2.29
N ARG A 264 16.86 -10.10 -3.37
CA ARG A 264 17.64 -9.98 -4.61
C ARG A 264 17.40 -8.65 -5.32
N ALA A 265 16.15 -8.19 -5.33
CA ALA A 265 15.78 -6.94 -5.97
C ALA A 265 16.12 -5.71 -5.12
N GLY A 266 16.41 -5.85 -3.82
CA GLY A 266 16.52 -4.73 -2.88
C GLY A 266 15.17 -4.04 -2.66
N VAL A 267 14.08 -4.80 -2.61
CA VAL A 267 12.75 -4.32 -2.17
C VAL A 267 12.68 -4.41 -0.66
N HIS A 268 11.96 -3.48 -0.02
CA HIS A 268 11.84 -3.48 1.43
C HIS A 268 11.06 -4.70 1.93
N ILE A 269 11.52 -5.33 3.02
CA ILE A 269 10.82 -6.43 3.67
C ILE A 269 10.30 -5.90 5.00
N LEU A 270 8.99 -5.69 5.08
CA LEU A 270 8.30 -5.19 6.25
C LEU A 270 7.98 -6.36 7.19
N GLN A 271 8.75 -6.47 8.27
CA GLN A 271 8.52 -7.50 9.28
C GLN A 271 7.22 -7.21 10.04
N LEU A 272 6.30 -8.17 10.07
CA LEU A 272 5.03 -8.04 10.78
C LEU A 272 5.06 -8.83 12.09
N SER A 273 5.50 -8.16 13.15
CA SER A 273 5.32 -8.60 14.55
C SER A 273 4.23 -7.81 15.27
N ASP A 274 4.07 -6.54 14.89
CA ASP A 274 3.14 -5.59 15.48
C ASP A 274 2.63 -4.63 14.39
N TYR A 275 1.31 -4.41 14.35
CA TYR A 275 0.70 -3.60 13.29
C TYR A 275 1.05 -2.11 13.43
N ASP A 276 1.18 -1.60 14.66
CA ASP A 276 1.49 -0.19 14.89
C ASP A 276 2.93 0.13 14.47
N GLN A 277 3.87 -0.76 14.78
CA GLN A 277 5.26 -0.62 14.34
C GLN A 277 5.38 -0.76 12.82
N ALA A 278 4.70 -1.73 12.22
CA ALA A 278 4.69 -1.89 10.77
C ALA A 278 4.06 -0.68 10.05
N GLU A 279 3.02 -0.05 10.60
CA GLU A 279 2.48 1.23 10.09
C GLU A 279 3.54 2.33 10.13
N LYS A 280 4.26 2.49 11.25
CA LYS A 280 5.33 3.49 11.37
C LYS A 280 6.43 3.28 10.33
N ASP A 281 6.83 2.04 10.11
CA ASP A 281 7.85 1.69 9.13
C ASP A 281 7.39 2.00 7.69
N MET A 282 6.12 1.72 7.35
CA MET A 282 5.55 2.14 6.06
C MET A 282 5.49 3.68 5.92
N CYS A 283 5.10 4.39 6.98
CA CYS A 283 5.12 5.86 6.99
C CYS A 283 6.55 6.39 6.77
N ASN A 284 7.58 5.73 7.31
CA ASN A 284 8.98 6.07 7.06
C ASN A 284 9.34 5.91 5.58
N LEU A 285 8.96 4.81 4.94
CA LEU A 285 9.20 4.59 3.52
C LEU A 285 8.58 5.68 2.65
N VAL A 286 7.35 6.09 2.96
CA VAL A 286 6.65 7.17 2.25
C VAL A 286 7.38 8.51 2.41
N VAL A 287 7.75 8.89 3.63
CA VAL A 287 8.45 10.17 3.89
C VAL A 287 9.82 10.21 3.22
N GLU A 288 10.59 9.12 3.28
CA GLU A 288 11.89 9.03 2.60
C GLU A 288 11.75 9.04 1.07
N SER A 289 10.67 8.46 0.54
CA SER A 289 10.36 8.57 -0.89
C SER A 289 10.05 10.01 -1.29
N ALA A 290 9.16 10.68 -0.56
CA ALA A 290 8.81 12.08 -0.79
C ALA A 290 10.05 12.99 -0.76
N LYS A 291 10.94 12.78 0.22
CA LYS A 291 12.22 13.50 0.32
C LYS A 291 13.10 13.30 -0.92
N ARG A 292 13.31 12.05 -1.35
CA ARG A 292 14.11 11.73 -2.55
C ARG A 292 13.53 12.36 -3.82
N ILE A 293 12.20 12.34 -3.98
CA ILE A 293 11.52 12.92 -5.14
C ILE A 293 11.79 14.44 -5.22
N ILE A 294 11.67 15.16 -4.09
CA ILE A 294 11.98 16.59 -4.02
C ILE A 294 13.44 16.86 -4.41
N GLU A 295 14.37 16.04 -3.92
CA GLU A 295 15.81 16.18 -4.19
C GLU A 295 16.16 15.90 -5.66
N MET A 296 15.39 15.04 -6.34
CA MET A 296 15.54 14.74 -7.77
C MET A 296 14.97 15.84 -8.67
N GLY A 297 13.79 16.39 -8.35
CA GLY A 297 13.15 17.44 -9.15
C GLY A 297 13.74 18.85 -8.97
N GLY A 298 14.62 19.03 -7.98
CA GLY A 298 15.36 20.28 -7.77
C GLY A 298 16.66 20.39 -8.59
N LYS A 299 16.96 19.42 -9.46
CA LYS A 299 18.11 19.40 -10.37
C LYS A 299 17.66 19.63 -11.81
#